data_AF-A0A0F9TPU8-F1
#
_entry.id   AF-A0A0F9TPU8-F1
#
_cell.length_a   1.000
_cell.length_b   1.000
_cell.length_c   1.000
_cell.angle_alpha   90.00
_cell.angle_beta   90.00
_cell.angle_gamma   90.00
#
_symmetry.space_group_name_H-M   'P 1'
#
loop_
_entity.id
_entity.type
_entity.pdbx_description
1 polymer ?
#
loop_
_entity_poly.entity_id
_entity_poly.type
_entity_poly.pdbx_seq_one_letter_code
_entity_poly.pdbx_strand_id
1 'polypeptide(L)'
;MLDRETKQYIDDSFKKIYNIFKANNLYSDYVRARKGVLVADNFALEGYTLGRCVYRTMYVRIYNSGTGPVLISIDADPVVGEGESFNLPTITDAVNMASGGSDGSFAWAAELITMDITETIIHTGACVPTASDVENSTAGAIYYYRCFISGGNMVIAPYKSGNNIAAVNWGTVLSNAGDAVWLKIIFITDR
;
A
#
# COMPACT_ATOMS: atom_id res chain seq x y z
N MET A 1 -11.59 -19.74 21.20
CA MET A 1 -12.99 -20.19 21.02
C MET A 1 -13.87 -18.96 21.26
N LEU A 2 -14.64 -18.49 20.27
CA LEU A 2 -15.43 -17.25 20.43
C LEU A 2 -16.47 -17.41 21.55
N ASP A 3 -16.61 -16.38 22.39
CA ASP A 3 -17.63 -16.33 23.42
C ASP A 3 -19.05 -16.26 22.82
N ARG A 4 -20.05 -16.50 23.66
CA ARG A 4 -21.46 -16.60 23.25
C ARG A 4 -21.99 -15.26 22.72
N GLU A 5 -21.53 -14.14 23.27
CA GLU A 5 -21.99 -12.80 22.88
C GLU A 5 -21.45 -12.43 21.49
N THR A 6 -20.20 -12.77 21.22
CA THR A 6 -19.55 -12.57 19.92
C THR A 6 -20.24 -13.42 18.83
N LYS A 7 -20.60 -14.67 19.15
CA LYS A 7 -21.39 -15.51 18.22
C LYS A 7 -22.76 -14.92 17.91
N GLN A 8 -23.45 -14.42 18.94
CA GLN A 8 -24.76 -13.79 18.79
C GLN A 8 -24.69 -12.52 17.93
N TYR A 9 -23.66 -11.69 18.13
CA TYR A 9 -23.43 -10.48 17.35
C TYR A 9 -23.16 -10.76 15.87
N ILE A 10 -22.37 -11.81 15.58
CA ILE A 10 -22.11 -12.26 14.21
C ILE A 10 -23.41 -12.71 13.54
N ASP A 11 -24.22 -13.53 14.22
CA ASP A 11 -25.49 -14.02 13.69
C ASP A 11 -26.49 -12.89 13.39
N ASP A 12 -26.56 -11.89 14.28
CA ASP A 12 -27.46 -10.74 14.09
C ASP A 12 -26.98 -9.80 12.97
N SER A 13 -25.67 -9.70 12.76
CA SER A 13 -25.08 -8.97 11.63
C SER A 13 -25.40 -9.66 10.29
N PHE A 14 -25.33 -10.98 10.23
CA PHE A 14 -25.73 -11.75 9.04
C PHE A 14 -27.22 -11.64 8.72
N LYS A 15 -28.10 -11.58 9.74
CA LYS A 15 -29.53 -11.34 9.53
C LYS A 15 -29.80 -9.94 8.94
N LYS A 16 -29.06 -8.92 9.36
CA LYS A 16 -29.19 -7.56 8.80
C LYS A 16 -28.79 -7.54 7.33
N ILE A 17 -27.66 -8.15 7.01
CA ILE A 17 -27.17 -8.28 5.63
C ILE A 17 -28.20 -9.06 4.78
N TYR A 18 -28.68 -10.20 5.28
CA TYR A 18 -29.72 -10.99 4.62
C TYR A 18 -30.95 -10.18 4.23
N ASN A 19 -31.46 -9.35 5.14
CA ASN A 19 -32.63 -8.52 4.88
C ASN A 19 -32.38 -7.45 3.81
N ILE A 20 -31.16 -6.90 3.74
CA ILE A 20 -30.74 -5.96 2.68
C ILE A 20 -30.73 -6.67 1.33
N PHE A 21 -30.09 -7.84 1.23
CA PHE A 21 -30.02 -8.59 -0.04
C PHE A 21 -31.41 -9.06 -0.50
N LYS A 22 -32.26 -9.51 0.43
CA LYS A 22 -33.64 -9.92 0.13
C LYS A 22 -34.49 -8.74 -0.35
N ALA A 23 -34.36 -7.57 0.27
CA ALA A 23 -35.08 -6.36 -0.14
C ALA A 23 -34.71 -5.88 -1.55
N ASN A 24 -33.50 -6.21 -2.02
CA ASN A 24 -32.99 -5.81 -3.33
C ASN A 24 -33.06 -6.90 -4.41
N ASN A 25 -33.77 -8.01 -4.16
CA ASN A 25 -33.83 -9.18 -5.07
C ASN A 25 -32.46 -9.83 -5.40
N LEU A 26 -31.45 -9.61 -4.56
CA LEU A 26 -30.10 -10.16 -4.70
C LEU A 26 -29.92 -11.46 -3.91
N TYR A 27 -30.99 -12.23 -3.72
CA TYR A 27 -30.96 -13.44 -2.88
C TYR A 27 -30.00 -14.51 -3.42
N SER A 28 -29.85 -14.61 -4.74
CA SER A 28 -28.85 -15.47 -5.38
C SER A 28 -27.43 -15.08 -4.97
N ASP A 29 -27.16 -13.79 -4.79
CA ASP A 29 -25.86 -13.27 -4.38
C ASP A 29 -25.64 -13.46 -2.88
N TYR A 30 -26.70 -13.41 -2.07
CA TYR A 30 -26.64 -13.81 -0.67
C TYR A 30 -26.35 -15.31 -0.50
N VAL A 31 -27.01 -16.19 -1.27
CA VAL A 31 -26.74 -17.64 -1.23
C VAL A 31 -25.34 -17.95 -1.75
N ARG A 32 -24.86 -17.22 -2.77
CA ARG A 32 -23.49 -17.34 -3.29
C ARG A 32 -22.46 -16.82 -2.28
N ALA A 33 -22.73 -15.71 -1.60
CA ALA A 33 -21.92 -15.22 -0.49
C ALA A 33 -21.89 -16.22 0.65
N ARG A 34 -23.03 -16.80 1.06
CA ARG A 34 -23.10 -17.78 2.15
C ARG A 34 -22.48 -19.14 1.80
N LYS A 35 -22.65 -19.64 0.57
CA LYS A 35 -22.00 -20.88 0.09
C LYS A 35 -20.52 -20.68 -0.21
N GLY A 36 -20.11 -19.49 -0.65
CA GLY A 36 -18.70 -19.08 -0.70
C GLY A 36 -18.10 -19.07 0.70
N VAL A 37 -18.77 -18.43 1.66
CA VAL A 37 -18.36 -18.31 3.07
C VAL A 37 -18.26 -19.66 3.82
N LEU A 38 -18.91 -20.73 3.33
CA LEU A 38 -18.91 -22.05 3.98
C LEU A 38 -18.24 -23.18 3.18
N VAL A 39 -17.92 -23.00 1.89
CA VAL A 39 -17.34 -24.07 1.05
C VAL A 39 -16.10 -23.63 0.25
N ALA A 40 -15.72 -22.37 0.28
CA ALA A 40 -14.46 -21.91 -0.30
C ALA A 40 -13.86 -20.80 0.58
N ASP A 41 -12.83 -21.16 1.34
CA ASP A 41 -11.85 -20.28 1.97
C ASP A 41 -12.25 -18.80 2.07
N ASN A 42 -12.87 -18.45 3.20
CA ASN A 42 -13.21 -17.07 3.56
C ASN A 42 -12.05 -16.11 3.28
N PHE A 43 -12.22 -15.22 2.31
CA PHE A 43 -11.50 -13.95 2.20
C PHE A 43 -12.06 -12.94 3.20
N ALA A 44 -12.26 -13.35 4.46
CA ALA A 44 -12.47 -12.38 5.51
C ALA A 44 -11.20 -11.53 5.54
N LEU A 45 -11.34 -10.23 5.30
CA LEU A 45 -10.27 -9.27 5.55
C LEU A 45 -10.01 -9.33 7.06
N GLU A 46 -9.06 -10.16 7.46
CA GLU A 46 -8.76 -10.43 8.85
C GLU A 46 -7.79 -9.33 9.25
N GLY A 47 -8.32 -8.31 9.93
CA GLY A 47 -7.58 -7.10 10.30
C GLY A 47 -6.41 -7.32 11.27
N TYR A 48 -5.98 -8.55 11.54
CA TYR A 48 -4.89 -8.86 12.47
C TYR A 48 -3.91 -9.85 11.85
N THR A 49 -2.64 -9.70 12.20
CA THR A 49 -1.41 -10.36 11.69
C THR A 49 -1.40 -11.90 11.61
N LEU A 50 -2.45 -12.58 12.06
CA LEU A 50 -2.58 -14.06 11.98
C LEU A 50 -3.61 -14.51 10.95
N GLY A 51 -4.14 -13.57 10.17
CA GLY A 51 -5.20 -13.83 9.20
C GLY A 51 -4.73 -14.38 7.86
N ARG A 52 -5.66 -14.88 7.05
CA ARG A 52 -5.36 -15.39 5.68
C ARG A 52 -5.09 -14.26 4.68
N CYS A 53 -5.78 -13.13 4.86
CA CYS A 53 -5.59 -11.90 4.11
C CYS A 53 -5.47 -10.74 5.10
N VAL A 54 -4.27 -10.19 5.23
CA VAL A 54 -3.96 -9.16 6.23
C VAL A 54 -4.06 -7.79 5.57
N TYR A 55 -4.94 -6.93 6.08
CA TYR A 55 -5.00 -5.53 5.69
C TYR A 55 -3.85 -4.77 6.35
N ARG A 56 -3.08 -4.05 5.53
CA ARG A 56 -1.88 -3.33 5.95
C ARG A 56 -1.93 -1.88 5.50
N THR A 57 -1.50 -0.98 6.39
CA THR A 57 -1.18 0.40 6.03
C THR A 57 0.26 0.68 6.40
N MET A 58 0.95 1.37 5.51
CA MET A 58 2.34 1.74 5.71
C MET A 58 2.57 3.18 5.30
N TYR A 59 3.31 3.92 6.12
CA TYR A 59 3.86 5.20 5.73
C TYR A 59 5.31 5.01 5.28
N VAL A 60 5.61 5.51 4.11
CA VAL A 60 6.99 5.54 3.59
C VAL A 60 7.38 6.97 3.31
N ARG A 61 8.63 7.30 3.64
CA ARG A 61 9.27 8.52 3.17
C ARG A 61 10.33 8.13 2.15
N ILE A 62 10.20 8.66 0.93
CA ILE A 62 11.17 8.47 -0.16
C ILE A 62 11.86 9.81 -0.36
N TYR A 63 13.18 9.84 -0.25
CA TYR A 63 13.93 11.11 -0.26
C TYR A 63 15.30 10.98 -0.92
N ASN A 64 15.81 12.11 -1.42
CA ASN A 64 17.19 12.23 -1.86
C ASN A 64 18.09 12.60 -0.68
N SER A 65 19.01 11.71 -0.33
CA SER A 65 19.81 11.78 0.91
C SER A 65 21.15 12.51 0.78
N GLY A 66 21.56 12.93 -0.43
CA GLY A 66 22.93 13.41 -0.67
C GLY A 66 23.05 14.62 -1.58
N THR A 67 24.17 15.35 -1.44
CA THR A 67 24.53 16.53 -2.25
C THR A 67 25.29 16.19 -3.55
N GLY A 68 25.31 14.91 -3.94
CA GLY A 68 26.01 14.36 -5.10
C GLY A 68 25.06 13.83 -6.19
N PRO A 69 25.35 12.72 -6.88
CA PRO A 69 24.36 12.08 -7.74
C PRO A 69 23.12 11.74 -6.91
N VAL A 70 21.93 11.75 -7.52
CA VAL A 70 20.70 11.43 -6.78
C VAL A 70 20.81 10.01 -6.22
N LEU A 71 20.74 9.91 -4.89
CA LEU A 71 20.69 8.66 -4.14
C LEU A 71 19.39 8.65 -3.37
N ILE A 72 18.59 7.62 -3.57
CA ILE A 72 17.28 7.49 -2.92
C ILE A 72 17.44 6.69 -1.65
N SER A 73 17.01 7.29 -0.55
CA SER A 73 16.76 6.58 0.70
C SER A 73 15.26 6.45 0.93
N ILE A 74 14.88 5.39 1.64
CA ILE A 74 13.49 5.12 2.01
C ILE A 74 13.45 4.77 3.49
N ASP A 75 12.76 5.60 4.25
CA ASP A 75 12.39 5.28 5.63
C ASP A 75 11.03 4.57 5.60
N ALA A 76 10.98 3.32 6.06
CA ALA A 76 9.77 2.53 6.21
C ALA A 76 9.22 2.72 7.63
N ASP A 77 8.05 3.35 7.74
CA ASP A 77 7.43 3.77 8.99
C ASP A 77 8.21 4.85 9.80
N PRO A 78 8.58 5.99 9.17
CA PRO A 78 9.39 7.04 9.83
C PRO A 78 8.68 7.75 10.98
N VAL A 79 7.36 7.58 11.13
CA VAL A 79 6.54 8.24 12.16
C VAL A 79 6.18 7.22 13.24
N VAL A 80 7.20 6.76 13.97
CA VAL A 80 7.02 5.86 15.11
C VAL A 80 6.23 6.61 16.19
N GLY A 81 4.94 6.31 16.33
CA GLY A 81 4.11 6.78 17.45
C GLY A 81 2.82 7.53 17.12
N GLU A 82 2.53 7.84 15.85
CA GLU A 82 1.26 8.52 15.47
C GLU A 82 0.15 7.55 15.03
N GLY A 83 0.37 6.24 15.09
CA GLY A 83 -0.66 5.23 14.88
C GLY A 83 -1.19 5.14 13.44
N GLU A 84 -0.40 5.56 12.46
CA GLU A 84 -0.86 5.63 11.07
C GLU A 84 -0.52 4.39 10.22
N SER A 85 0.54 3.67 10.57
CA SER A 85 0.86 2.33 10.04
C SER A 85 0.13 1.25 10.84
N PHE A 86 -0.37 0.23 10.15
CA PHE A 86 -1.18 -0.84 10.73
C PHE A 86 -0.79 -2.17 10.11
N ASN A 87 -0.52 -3.19 10.95
CA ASN A 87 0.02 -4.48 10.52
C ASN A 87 1.20 -4.30 9.54
N LEU A 88 2.23 -3.56 9.93
CA LEU A 88 3.41 -3.35 9.09
C LEU A 88 3.98 -4.71 8.65
N PRO A 89 4.28 -4.92 7.35
CA PRO A 89 4.95 -6.14 6.89
C PRO A 89 6.38 -6.24 7.42
N THR A 90 7.01 -7.37 7.18
CA THR A 90 8.45 -7.53 7.36
C THR A 90 9.17 -6.67 6.34
N ILE A 91 9.52 -5.45 6.75
CA ILE A 91 10.12 -4.43 5.90
C ILE A 91 11.27 -3.73 6.61
N THR A 92 12.32 -3.39 5.86
CA THR A 92 13.46 -2.61 6.35
C THR A 92 13.71 -1.39 5.47
N ASP A 93 14.25 -0.35 6.08
CA ASP A 93 14.70 0.87 5.41
C ASP A 93 15.71 0.58 4.29
N ALA A 94 15.81 1.52 3.35
CA ALA A 94 16.85 1.55 2.34
C ALA A 94 17.65 2.85 2.45
N VAL A 95 18.97 2.76 2.28
CA VAL A 95 19.89 3.87 2.45
C VAL A 95 20.72 4.07 1.19
N ASN A 96 20.67 5.28 0.63
CA ASN A 96 21.55 5.74 -0.45
C ASN A 96 21.55 4.83 -1.70
N MET A 97 20.38 4.35 -2.12
CA MET A 97 20.26 3.54 -3.34
C MET A 97 20.59 4.40 -4.57
N ALA A 98 21.59 3.96 -5.35
CA ALA A 98 21.81 4.48 -6.68
C ALA A 98 20.80 3.90 -7.67
N SER A 99 20.60 4.56 -8.82
CA SER A 99 19.71 4.04 -9.86
C SER A 99 20.19 2.69 -10.37
N GLY A 100 19.27 1.71 -10.44
CA GLY A 100 19.55 0.30 -10.73
C GLY A 100 20.00 -0.51 -9.51
N GLY A 101 20.11 0.11 -8.34
CA GLY A 101 20.52 -0.53 -7.09
C GLY A 101 19.34 -1.02 -6.23
N SER A 102 19.69 -1.75 -5.19
CA SER A 102 18.78 -2.24 -4.16
C SER A 102 19.42 -2.14 -2.78
N ASP A 103 18.62 -1.84 -1.76
CA ASP A 103 19.01 -1.90 -0.36
C ASP A 103 17.77 -2.16 0.51
N GLY A 104 17.95 -2.84 1.64
CA GLY A 104 16.84 -3.26 2.50
C GLY A 104 15.75 -4.00 1.73
N SER A 105 14.50 -3.58 1.93
CA SER A 105 13.31 -4.13 1.25
C SER A 105 12.99 -3.42 -0.08
N PHE A 106 13.92 -2.68 -0.66
CA PHE A 106 13.63 -1.83 -1.82
C PHE A 106 14.68 -1.95 -2.94
N ALA A 107 14.20 -1.77 -4.17
CA ALA A 107 15.03 -1.63 -5.35
C ALA A 107 14.56 -0.44 -6.18
N TRP A 108 15.49 0.37 -6.66
CA TRP A 108 15.19 1.49 -7.56
C TRP A 108 15.73 1.20 -8.95
N ALA A 109 14.85 1.14 -9.94
CA ALA A 109 15.22 1.02 -11.35
C ALA A 109 14.37 1.98 -12.20
N ALA A 110 15.03 2.93 -12.85
CA ALA A 110 14.39 3.94 -13.69
C ALA A 110 13.26 4.71 -12.96
N GLU A 111 12.01 4.63 -13.43
CA GLU A 111 10.83 5.28 -12.85
C GLU A 111 10.24 4.52 -11.65
N LEU A 112 10.76 3.34 -11.34
CA LEU A 112 10.11 2.38 -10.47
C LEU A 112 10.91 2.17 -9.18
N ILE A 113 10.23 2.28 -8.05
CA ILE A 113 10.70 1.71 -6.78
C ILE A 113 9.89 0.45 -6.56
N THR A 114 10.59 -0.67 -6.40
CA THR A 114 9.97 -1.96 -6.10
C THR A 114 10.18 -2.26 -4.62
N MET A 115 9.10 -2.61 -3.94
CA MET A 115 9.12 -3.09 -2.56
C MET A 115 9.09 -4.62 -2.57
N ASP A 116 10.14 -5.19 -2.01
CA ASP A 116 10.34 -6.63 -1.84
C ASP A 116 10.23 -6.96 -0.34
N ILE A 117 9.11 -7.57 0.02
CA ILE A 117 8.79 -7.99 1.38
C ILE A 117 8.51 -9.49 1.38
N THR A 118 8.62 -10.11 2.55
CA THR A 118 8.44 -11.56 2.66
C THR A 118 6.98 -11.98 2.41
N GLU A 119 6.03 -11.14 2.79
CA GLU A 119 4.60 -11.39 2.61
C GLU A 119 4.15 -11.16 1.16
N THR A 120 3.33 -12.06 0.60
CA THR A 120 2.88 -11.91 -0.80
C THR A 120 1.84 -10.82 -0.89
N ILE A 121 2.10 -9.79 -1.70
CA ILE A 121 1.12 -8.72 -1.92
C ILE A 121 0.06 -9.21 -2.91
N ILE A 122 -1.19 -9.30 -2.46
CA ILE A 122 -2.30 -9.79 -3.27
C ILE A 122 -3.18 -8.67 -3.81
N HIS A 123 -3.17 -7.49 -3.17
CA HIS A 123 -3.92 -6.33 -3.64
C HIS A 123 -3.32 -5.00 -3.16
N THR A 124 -3.37 -3.97 -4.00
CA THR A 124 -3.06 -2.57 -3.65
C THR A 124 -4.36 -1.77 -3.63
N GLY A 125 -4.72 -1.21 -2.48
CA GLY A 125 -5.93 -0.40 -2.31
C GLY A 125 -5.71 1.07 -2.70
N ALA A 126 -4.72 1.73 -2.11
CA ALA A 126 -4.45 3.14 -2.35
C ALA A 126 -2.98 3.51 -2.13
N CYS A 127 -2.55 4.59 -2.80
CA CYS A 127 -1.22 5.17 -2.73
C CYS A 127 -1.44 6.68 -2.64
N VAL A 128 -1.34 7.25 -1.43
CA VAL A 128 -1.79 8.61 -1.15
C VAL A 128 -0.60 9.45 -0.69
N PRO A 129 -0.22 10.52 -1.40
CA PRO A 129 0.76 11.46 -0.89
C PRO A 129 0.19 12.21 0.30
N THR A 130 0.89 12.19 1.43
CA THR A 130 0.48 12.89 2.67
C THR A 130 1.26 14.18 2.87
N ALA A 131 2.49 14.22 2.40
CA ALA A 131 3.31 15.42 2.31
C ALA A 131 4.30 15.29 1.15
N SER A 132 4.72 16.43 0.61
CA SER A 132 5.83 16.50 -0.34
C SER A 132 6.59 17.79 -0.10
N ASP A 133 7.89 17.67 0.15
CA ASP A 133 8.83 18.78 0.20
C ASP A 133 9.82 18.57 -0.94
N VAL A 134 9.40 19.00 -2.13
CA VAL A 134 10.13 18.78 -3.37
C VAL A 134 10.37 20.15 -3.99
N GLU A 135 11.61 20.61 -3.93
CA GLU A 135 12.02 21.88 -4.53
C GLU A 135 12.29 21.65 -6.01
N ASN A 136 11.25 21.58 -6.83
CA ASN A 136 11.47 21.49 -8.27
C ASN A 136 11.84 22.88 -8.83
N SER A 137 13.06 23.00 -9.37
CA SER A 137 13.55 24.21 -10.06
C SER A 137 12.72 24.62 -11.29
N THR A 138 11.82 23.76 -11.76
CA THR A 138 10.77 24.11 -12.73
C THR A 138 9.44 24.35 -12.04
N ALA A 139 9.13 25.63 -11.79
CA ALA A 139 7.87 26.08 -11.21
C ALA A 139 6.65 25.39 -11.87
N GLY A 140 5.90 24.60 -11.09
CA GLY A 140 4.56 24.11 -11.47
C GLY A 140 4.43 22.63 -11.86
N ALA A 141 5.47 21.80 -11.75
CA ALA A 141 5.30 20.36 -11.94
C ALA A 141 4.60 19.72 -10.72
N ILE A 142 3.35 19.30 -10.88
CA ILE A 142 2.62 18.51 -9.88
C ILE A 142 2.75 17.03 -10.24
N TYR A 143 3.16 16.21 -9.28
CA TYR A 143 3.26 14.76 -9.41
C TYR A 143 2.17 14.06 -8.60
N TYR A 144 1.72 12.91 -9.09
CA TYR A 144 0.91 11.96 -8.33
C TYR A 144 1.59 10.59 -8.35
N TYR A 145 1.26 9.76 -7.38
CA TYR A 145 1.96 8.50 -7.15
C TYR A 145 0.98 7.34 -7.29
N ARG A 146 1.44 6.27 -7.92
CA ARG A 146 0.66 5.04 -8.04
C ARG A 146 1.44 3.89 -7.45
N CYS A 147 0.73 3.06 -6.71
CA CYS A 147 1.20 1.79 -6.23
C CYS A 147 0.44 0.70 -7.00
N PHE A 148 1.12 -0.30 -7.55
CA PHE A 148 0.51 -1.42 -8.26
C PHE A 148 1.37 -2.68 -8.10
N ILE A 149 0.81 -3.84 -8.41
CA ILE A 149 1.53 -5.12 -8.28
C ILE A 149 2.14 -5.49 -9.64
N SER A 150 3.42 -5.83 -9.64
CA SER A 150 4.13 -6.36 -10.80
C SER A 150 5.09 -7.46 -10.35
N GLY A 151 5.00 -8.64 -10.97
CA GLY A 151 5.88 -9.77 -10.65
C GLY A 151 5.80 -10.25 -9.19
N GLY A 152 4.68 -10.01 -8.50
CA GLY A 152 4.50 -10.35 -7.08
C GLY A 152 4.91 -9.25 -6.10
N ASN A 153 5.63 -8.23 -6.58
CA ASN A 153 6.10 -7.12 -5.77
C ASN A 153 5.20 -5.89 -5.93
N MET A 154 5.21 -5.02 -4.92
CA MET A 154 4.58 -3.71 -5.05
C MET A 154 5.56 -2.77 -5.73
N VAL A 155 5.05 -2.04 -6.72
CA VAL A 155 5.79 -1.03 -7.45
C VAL A 155 5.17 0.34 -7.16
N ILE A 156 6.03 1.29 -6.82
CA ILE A 156 5.70 2.69 -6.60
C ILE A 156 6.32 3.50 -7.74
N ALA A 157 5.48 4.25 -8.45
CA ALA A 157 5.90 5.07 -9.59
C ALA A 157 5.27 6.47 -9.52
N PRO A 158 6.05 7.53 -9.75
CA PRO A 158 5.54 8.88 -9.83
C PRO A 158 5.14 9.19 -11.27
N TYR A 159 4.08 9.96 -11.43
CA TYR A 159 3.55 10.39 -12.71
C TYR A 159 3.39 11.90 -12.70
N LYS A 160 3.74 12.55 -13.81
CA LYS A 160 3.50 13.98 -13.97
C LYS A 160 2.03 14.22 -14.29
N SER A 161 1.41 15.18 -13.61
CA SER A 161 0.09 15.68 -13.99
C SER A 161 0.14 16.39 -15.36
N GLY A 162 -0.96 16.35 -16.11
CA GLY A 162 -1.08 17.01 -17.42
C GLY A 162 -1.41 16.04 -18.56
N ASN A 163 -1.20 16.49 -19.80
CA ASN A 163 -1.68 15.82 -21.00
C ASN A 163 -0.88 14.56 -21.39
N ASN A 164 0.28 14.31 -20.76
CA ASN A 164 1.09 13.12 -20.98
C ASN A 164 1.24 12.37 -19.65
N ILE A 165 0.48 11.28 -19.51
CA ILE A 165 0.47 10.42 -18.33
C ILE A 165 1.57 9.37 -18.49
N ALA A 166 2.82 9.78 -18.35
CA ALA A 166 3.97 8.89 -18.32
C ALA A 166 4.56 8.84 -16.90
N ALA A 167 5.11 7.68 -16.54
CA ALA A 167 5.91 7.56 -15.33
C ALA A 167 7.17 8.45 -15.47
N VAL A 168 7.61 9.01 -14.36
CA VAL A 168 8.74 9.94 -14.30
C VAL A 168 9.86 9.29 -13.50
N ASN A 169 11.10 9.54 -13.89
CA ASN A 169 12.24 9.02 -13.13
C ASN A 169 12.27 9.65 -11.74
N TRP A 170 12.44 8.84 -10.69
CA TRP A 170 12.50 9.35 -9.32
C TRP A 170 13.62 10.36 -9.10
N GLY A 171 14.74 10.25 -9.81
CA GLY A 171 15.82 11.25 -9.76
C GLY A 171 15.47 12.60 -10.40
N THR A 172 14.43 12.66 -11.23
CA THR A 172 13.85 13.92 -11.69
C THR A 172 12.86 14.50 -10.68
N VAL A 173 12.14 13.65 -9.95
CA VAL A 173 11.21 14.08 -8.90
C VAL A 173 11.98 14.59 -7.68
N LEU A 174 13.02 13.88 -7.25
CA LEU A 174 13.84 14.16 -6.07
C LEU A 174 15.22 14.68 -6.49
N SER A 175 15.23 15.74 -7.31
CA SER A 175 16.44 16.23 -7.98
C SER A 175 17.44 16.89 -7.04
N ASN A 176 16.98 17.44 -5.91
CA ASN A 176 17.81 18.15 -4.95
C ASN A 176 17.98 17.36 -3.66
N ALA A 177 19.14 17.54 -3.02
CA ALA A 177 19.40 16.97 -1.70
C ALA A 177 18.35 17.47 -0.70
N GLY A 178 17.70 16.55 0.01
CA GLY A 178 16.63 16.87 0.95
C GLY A 178 15.22 16.81 0.37
N ASP A 179 15.06 16.75 -0.96
CA ASP A 179 13.75 16.52 -1.58
C ASP A 179 13.14 15.22 -1.02
N ALA A 180 11.89 15.26 -0.61
CA ALA A 180 11.22 14.16 0.06
C ALA A 180 9.73 14.08 -0.27
N VAL A 181 9.23 12.85 -0.35
CA VAL A 181 7.82 12.52 -0.54
C VAL A 181 7.40 11.53 0.53
N TRP A 182 6.28 11.80 1.19
CA TRP A 182 5.65 10.90 2.14
C TRP A 182 4.41 10.30 1.52
N LEU A 183 4.33 8.97 1.52
CA LEU A 183 3.22 8.22 0.97
C LEU A 183 2.60 7.35 2.05
N LYS A 184 1.27 7.40 2.15
CA LYS A 184 0.49 6.35 2.80
C LYS A 184 0.08 5.31 1.77
N ILE A 185 0.46 4.08 2.01
CA ILE A 185 0.17 2.95 1.14
C ILE A 185 -0.78 2.00 1.87
N ILE A 186 -1.85 1.62 1.18
CA ILE A 186 -2.86 0.68 1.67
C ILE A 186 -2.83 -0.54 0.78
N PHE A 187 -2.65 -1.71 1.37
CA PHE A 187 -2.53 -2.97 0.63
C PHE A 187 -2.95 -4.17 1.47
N ILE A 188 -3.06 -5.31 0.80
CA ILE A 188 -3.43 -6.59 1.40
C ILE A 188 -2.35 -7.59 1.04
N THR A 189 -1.87 -8.33 2.02
CA THR A 189 -0.98 -9.47 1.81
C THR A 189 -1.69 -10.79 2.11
N ASP A 190 -1.19 -11.89 1.56
CA ASP A 190 -1.32 -13.15 2.28
C ASP A 190 -0.44 -13.12 3.53
N ARG A 191 -0.87 -13.83 4.58
CA ARG A 191 -0.18 -13.98 5.88
C ARG A 191 0.96 -12.99 6.16
#